data_AF-A0A7C4MYA7-F1
#
_entry.id   AF-A0A7C4MYA7-F1
#
_cell.length_a   1.000
_cell.length_b   1.000
_cell.length_c   1.000
_cell.angle_alpha   90.00
_cell.angle_beta   90.00
_cell.angle_gamma   90.00
#
_symmetry.space_group_name_H-M   'P 1'
#
loop_
_entity.id
_entity.type
_entity.pdbx_description
1 polymer ?
#
loop_
_entity_poly.entity_id
_entity_poly.type
_entity_poly.pdbx_seq_one_letter_code
_entity_poly.pdbx_strand_id
1 'polypeptide(L)'
;MIFTFSLTSFLLLALIITGQIADAGYKEDMGFTLLQSELGGSMPTGSGVAATQVEARTSYGDPLGPYMPSTADPQFSGKTITKKTSDSVSGSSDHATTVGRLFYGNASSLSPGITNIDCYESNHFLSSGFLHHGYSYQPGYTLSSSDKSSPSRVANHSWVGNTVPSSESSDILRRLDFLIETDEFIQVVAPDNASSGKPLLISSFNSISVGRYDGSHQRGSVAVDAVYAAGRVKPDVVLPYSPTSYSAPLGASAAALLVQTGKTPTFSTDPVQPYTTNRDGEIIRNAERSEVIKAALMAGALRRPVNSGVTEYRVAPENQSANGLDIRYGAGQVNVYQSYHIIAAGEQNSAEDYPAGQGNIGWYGFDFDPFFGGNNGSNTTASYYFTADQSHRMLNASLVWNIDIHGGNWNNFNNAATLYNLDLFLHDVTDPLNPRLVASSAGTGDNTENLWVPLAPGRKYRLQVTRQGAFSWDYALAWRMETPPDSDGDGMPDDWEVYYGFSHLDPGDAVLDADGEGLTNAQEYAYGTDPKDSDSDNDGYTDGFEVSSGSNPLDPGSVPQVVSVPALGPAGLFLCFLFLLAFAARFSAKKNASRP
;
A
#
# COMPACT_ATOMS: atom_id res chain seq x y z
N MET A 1 -58.47 41.41 -8.72
CA MET A 1 -59.16 41.23 -7.42
C MET A 1 -58.75 39.86 -6.91
N ILE A 2 -57.97 39.86 -5.83
CA ILE A 2 -57.36 38.67 -5.23
C ILE A 2 -58.49 37.80 -4.67
N PHE A 3 -58.60 36.56 -5.14
CA PHE A 3 -59.40 35.52 -4.50
C PHE A 3 -58.46 34.44 -3.98
N THR A 4 -58.35 34.38 -2.66
CA THR A 4 -57.77 33.31 -1.88
C THR A 4 -58.64 32.06 -2.00
N PHE A 5 -58.05 30.92 -2.38
CA PHE A 5 -58.68 29.61 -2.27
C PHE A 5 -57.83 28.65 -1.41
N SER A 6 -58.56 28.04 -0.47
CA SER A 6 -58.23 26.97 0.45
C SER A 6 -57.46 25.80 -0.18
N LEU A 7 -56.31 25.43 0.39
CA LEU A 7 -55.69 24.13 0.16
C LEU A 7 -56.27 23.10 1.15
N THR A 8 -56.99 22.14 0.61
CA THR A 8 -57.34 20.87 1.25
C THR A 8 -56.10 20.00 1.43
N SER A 9 -55.91 19.50 2.65
CA SER A 9 -54.82 18.61 3.05
C SER A 9 -54.81 17.29 2.26
N PHE A 10 -53.68 16.98 1.62
CA PHE A 10 -53.29 15.60 1.34
C PHE A 10 -52.27 15.18 2.38
N LEU A 11 -52.63 14.12 3.14
CA LEU A 11 -51.75 13.44 4.07
C LEU A 11 -50.68 12.70 3.24
N LEU A 12 -49.50 13.29 3.07
CA LEU A 12 -48.32 12.56 2.62
C LEU A 12 -47.76 11.86 3.86
N LEU A 13 -47.89 10.53 3.91
CA LEU A 13 -47.26 9.68 4.90
C LEU A 13 -45.74 9.85 4.74
N ALA A 14 -45.14 10.72 5.56
CA ALA A 14 -43.70 10.82 5.69
C ALA A 14 -43.21 9.51 6.31
N LEU A 15 -42.77 8.59 5.46
CA LEU A 15 -41.98 7.45 5.87
C LEU A 15 -40.64 8.03 6.37
N ILE A 16 -40.55 8.25 7.68
CA ILE A 16 -39.29 8.58 8.33
C ILE A 16 -38.47 7.30 8.29
N ILE A 17 -37.69 7.14 7.23
CA ILE A 17 -36.60 6.16 7.17
C ILE A 17 -35.50 6.71 8.08
N THR A 18 -35.53 6.31 9.34
CA THR A 18 -34.40 6.53 10.25
C THR A 18 -33.26 5.60 9.84
N GLY A 19 -32.19 6.18 9.30
CA GLY A 19 -30.80 5.70 9.39
C GLY A 19 -30.46 4.29 8.88
N GLN A 20 -30.19 4.15 7.58
CA GLN A 20 -29.39 3.04 7.02
C GLN A 20 -28.37 3.47 5.95
N ILE A 21 -27.98 4.75 5.88
CA ILE A 21 -27.13 5.27 4.79
C ILE A 21 -25.60 5.13 5.06
N ALA A 22 -25.14 4.54 6.18
CA ALA A 22 -23.71 4.53 6.52
C ALA A 22 -22.95 3.19 6.29
N ASP A 23 -23.62 2.04 6.20
CA ASP A 23 -22.95 0.71 6.22
C ASP A 23 -22.52 0.21 4.81
N ALA A 24 -23.15 0.72 3.74
CA ALA A 24 -22.89 0.28 2.36
C ALA A 24 -21.70 1.02 1.71
N GLY A 25 -21.54 2.32 1.97
CA GLY A 25 -20.59 3.16 1.24
C GLY A 25 -19.12 2.74 1.42
N TYR A 26 -18.65 2.56 2.65
CA TYR A 26 -17.24 2.19 2.86
C TYR A 26 -16.92 0.75 2.40
N LYS A 27 -17.89 -0.17 2.41
CA LYS A 27 -17.69 -1.54 1.90
C LYS A 27 -17.54 -1.54 0.39
N GLU A 28 -18.29 -0.70 -0.31
CA GLU A 28 -18.12 -0.46 -1.74
C GLU A 28 -16.76 0.21 -2.02
N ASP A 29 -16.42 1.27 -1.29
CA ASP A 29 -15.17 2.02 -1.45
C ASP A 29 -13.90 1.18 -1.17
N MET A 30 -14.02 0.13 -0.34
CA MET A 30 -12.95 -0.83 -0.08
C MET A 30 -12.97 -2.04 -1.03
N GLY A 31 -13.85 -2.10 -2.01
CA GLY A 31 -13.99 -3.25 -2.92
C GLY A 31 -14.58 -4.52 -2.27
N PHE A 32 -15.05 -4.45 -1.02
CA PHE A 32 -15.60 -5.60 -0.31
C PHE A 32 -16.87 -6.13 -0.98
N THR A 33 -17.76 -5.24 -1.41
CA THR A 33 -19.01 -5.65 -2.10
C THR A 33 -18.72 -6.33 -3.44
N LEU A 34 -17.72 -5.84 -4.17
CA LEU A 34 -17.27 -6.47 -5.42
C LEU A 34 -16.73 -7.88 -5.14
N LEU A 35 -15.85 -8.00 -4.14
CA LEU A 35 -15.29 -9.29 -3.74
C LEU A 35 -16.37 -10.28 -3.28
N GLN A 36 -17.34 -9.80 -2.50
CA GLN A 36 -18.47 -10.61 -2.06
C GLN A 36 -19.32 -11.10 -3.25
N SER A 37 -19.53 -10.25 -4.26
CA SER A 37 -20.23 -10.64 -5.49
C SER A 37 -19.46 -11.69 -6.28
N GLU A 38 -18.13 -11.62 -6.30
CA GLU A 38 -17.28 -12.58 -7.00
C GLU A 38 -17.25 -13.95 -6.28
N LEU A 39 -16.95 -13.95 -4.98
CA LEU A 39 -16.70 -15.18 -4.23
C LEU A 39 -17.97 -15.86 -3.71
N GLY A 40 -19.07 -15.11 -3.57
CA GLY A 40 -20.33 -15.62 -3.02
C GLY A 40 -20.14 -16.34 -1.68
N GLY A 41 -20.48 -17.63 -1.63
CA GLY A 41 -20.35 -18.45 -0.41
C GLY A 41 -18.91 -18.74 0.03
N SER A 42 -17.92 -18.51 -0.84
CA SER A 42 -16.50 -18.69 -0.53
C SER A 42 -15.86 -17.45 0.11
N MET A 43 -16.63 -16.37 0.29
CA MET A 43 -16.14 -15.13 0.87
C MET A 43 -15.53 -15.35 2.26
N PRO A 44 -14.26 -14.98 2.50
CA PRO A 44 -13.68 -15.00 3.84
C PRO A 44 -14.44 -14.06 4.77
N THR A 45 -14.62 -14.49 6.01
CA THR A 45 -15.41 -13.79 7.04
C THR A 45 -14.58 -13.45 8.28
N GLY A 46 -13.27 -13.68 8.29
CA GLY A 46 -12.43 -13.68 9.50
C GLY A 46 -12.69 -14.88 10.43
N SER A 47 -13.38 -15.93 9.96
CA SER A 47 -13.61 -17.14 10.74
C SER A 47 -12.29 -17.83 11.11
N GLY A 48 -12.14 -18.21 12.38
CA GLY A 48 -10.92 -18.83 12.89
C GLY A 48 -9.76 -17.83 13.13
N VAL A 49 -10.04 -16.52 13.09
CA VAL A 49 -9.12 -15.47 13.50
C VAL A 49 -9.59 -14.94 14.85
N ALA A 50 -8.78 -15.06 15.90
CA ALA A 50 -9.10 -14.43 17.17
C ALA A 50 -8.60 -12.98 17.19
N ALA A 51 -9.42 -12.11 17.79
CA ALA A 51 -9.23 -10.68 17.75
C ALA A 51 -8.93 -10.11 19.14
N THR A 52 -8.19 -9.01 19.18
CA THR A 52 -8.02 -8.21 20.39
C THR A 52 -8.48 -6.78 20.14
N GLN A 53 -9.32 -6.24 21.02
CA GLN A 53 -9.71 -4.84 21.02
C GLN A 53 -9.11 -4.16 22.25
N VAL A 54 -8.20 -3.21 22.03
CA VAL A 54 -7.59 -2.42 23.10
C VAL A 54 -8.20 -1.02 23.07
N GLU A 55 -8.69 -0.55 24.21
CA GLU A 55 -9.38 0.73 24.34
C GLU A 55 -8.87 1.53 25.53
N ALA A 56 -8.78 2.84 25.37
CA ALA A 56 -8.61 3.75 26.48
C ALA A 56 -9.94 3.93 27.23
N ARG A 57 -9.86 4.28 28.52
CA ARG A 57 -11.04 4.61 29.31
C ARG A 57 -11.72 5.87 28.77
N THR A 58 -13.05 5.86 28.76
CA THR A 58 -13.91 6.94 28.18
C THR A 58 -13.76 8.32 28.83
N SER A 59 -13.16 8.42 30.01
CA SER A 59 -12.90 9.69 30.69
C SER A 59 -11.45 9.76 31.13
N TYR A 60 -10.72 10.75 30.61
CA TYR A 60 -9.32 10.98 30.97
C TYR A 60 -9.21 11.26 32.48
N GLY A 61 -8.43 10.44 33.18
CA GLY A 61 -8.25 10.53 34.62
C GLY A 61 -9.38 9.93 35.47
N ASP A 62 -10.41 9.33 34.87
CA ASP A 62 -11.41 8.55 35.60
C ASP A 62 -10.92 7.11 35.80
N PRO A 63 -10.61 6.69 37.04
CA PRO A 63 -10.17 5.33 37.31
C PRO A 63 -11.29 4.29 37.14
N LEU A 64 -12.53 4.68 36.88
CA LEU A 64 -13.68 3.80 36.68
C LEU A 64 -14.36 3.96 35.30
N GLY A 65 -13.78 4.74 34.39
CA GLY A 65 -14.34 4.95 33.06
C GLY A 65 -14.43 3.64 32.25
N PRO A 66 -15.59 3.27 31.69
CA PRO A 66 -15.73 2.04 30.91
C PRO A 66 -14.91 2.11 29.62
N TYR A 67 -14.37 0.96 29.21
CA TYR A 67 -13.64 0.74 27.96
C TYR A 67 -14.13 -0.50 27.20
N MET A 68 -14.93 -1.35 27.83
CA MET A 68 -15.49 -2.54 27.20
C MET A 68 -16.61 -2.16 26.21
N PRO A 69 -16.74 -2.87 25.07
CA PRO A 69 -17.94 -2.76 24.24
C PRO A 69 -19.17 -3.30 24.99
N SER A 70 -20.37 -2.85 24.59
CA SER A 70 -21.62 -3.41 25.06
C SER A 70 -21.81 -4.81 24.48
N THR A 71 -21.60 -5.86 25.28
CA THR A 71 -21.73 -7.25 24.83
C THR A 71 -23.17 -7.65 24.46
N ALA A 72 -24.16 -6.82 24.83
CA ALA A 72 -25.55 -6.99 24.46
C ALA A 72 -25.90 -6.39 23.08
N ASP A 73 -24.95 -5.75 22.39
CA ASP A 73 -25.17 -5.22 21.05
C ASP A 73 -25.60 -6.32 20.06
N PRO A 74 -26.66 -6.13 19.27
CA PRO A 74 -27.11 -7.12 18.30
C PRO A 74 -26.03 -7.56 17.30
N GLN A 75 -25.08 -6.68 16.97
CA GLN A 75 -23.96 -7.02 16.08
C GLN A 75 -22.98 -8.03 16.70
N PHE A 76 -23.05 -8.28 18.01
CA PHE A 76 -22.18 -9.22 18.72
C PHE A 76 -22.87 -10.54 19.06
N SER A 77 -24.07 -10.78 18.54
CA SER A 77 -24.73 -12.08 18.66
C SER A 77 -23.83 -13.21 18.14
N GLY A 78 -23.61 -14.23 18.99
CA GLY A 78 -22.75 -15.37 18.68
C GLY A 78 -21.25 -15.16 18.94
N LYS A 79 -20.87 -14.03 19.55
CA LYS A 79 -19.47 -13.70 19.85
C LYS A 79 -19.18 -13.80 21.35
N THR A 80 -17.97 -14.25 21.66
CA THR A 80 -17.41 -14.31 23.01
C THR A 80 -16.45 -13.14 23.17
N ILE A 81 -16.89 -12.12 23.91
CA ILE A 81 -16.08 -10.94 24.24
C ILE A 81 -15.61 -11.06 25.68
N THR A 82 -14.30 -11.24 25.87
CA THR A 82 -13.68 -11.51 27.16
C THR A 82 -12.98 -10.26 27.68
N LYS A 83 -13.36 -9.80 28.87
CA LYS A 83 -12.61 -8.76 29.58
C LYS A 83 -11.31 -9.35 30.13
N LYS A 84 -10.17 -8.85 29.67
CA LYS A 84 -8.85 -9.36 30.07
C LYS A 84 -8.14 -8.53 31.12
N THR A 85 -8.45 -7.25 31.21
CA THR A 85 -7.93 -6.40 32.28
C THR A 85 -8.61 -6.74 33.61
N SER A 86 -7.79 -7.15 34.58
CA SER A 86 -8.23 -7.48 35.94
C SER A 86 -8.48 -6.21 36.77
N ASP A 87 -9.56 -5.49 36.46
CA ASP A 87 -10.01 -4.31 37.20
C ASP A 87 -11.49 -4.38 37.60
N SER A 88 -11.92 -3.46 38.47
CA SER A 88 -13.31 -3.33 38.94
C SER A 88 -14.20 -2.50 38.02
N VAL A 89 -13.72 -2.07 36.84
CA VAL A 89 -14.49 -1.26 35.88
C VAL A 89 -15.68 -2.06 35.37
N SER A 90 -16.84 -1.43 35.31
CA SER A 90 -18.09 -2.03 34.82
C SER A 90 -18.80 -1.09 33.85
N GLY A 91 -19.82 -1.60 33.15
CA GLY A 91 -20.51 -0.87 32.08
C GLY A 91 -19.81 -0.99 30.74
N SER A 92 -20.32 -0.24 29.77
CA SER A 92 -19.86 -0.25 28.37
C SER A 92 -19.53 1.15 27.86
N SER A 93 -18.65 1.20 26.87
CA SER A 93 -18.29 2.40 26.13
C SER A 93 -18.96 2.38 24.75
N ASP A 94 -19.65 3.46 24.37
CA ASP A 94 -20.24 3.60 23.03
C ASP A 94 -19.16 3.67 21.94
N HIS A 95 -18.01 4.29 22.26
CA HIS A 95 -16.83 4.28 21.40
C HIS A 95 -16.36 2.86 21.14
N ALA A 96 -16.08 2.10 22.20
CA ALA A 96 -15.62 0.72 22.10
C ALA A 96 -16.65 -0.18 21.39
N THR A 97 -17.94 0.05 21.63
CA THR A 97 -19.02 -0.67 20.93
C THR A 97 -18.98 -0.39 19.43
N THR A 98 -18.79 0.86 19.02
CA THR A 98 -18.69 1.23 17.60
C THR A 98 -17.44 0.65 16.94
N VAL A 99 -16.30 0.71 17.64
CA VAL A 99 -15.06 0.05 17.20
C VAL A 99 -15.28 -1.45 17.01
N GLY A 100 -15.93 -2.11 17.96
CA GLY A 100 -16.25 -3.54 17.87
C GLY A 100 -17.17 -3.87 16.69
N ARG A 101 -18.17 -3.04 16.41
CA ARG A 101 -19.06 -3.22 15.24
C ARG A 101 -18.28 -3.21 13.93
N LEU A 102 -17.35 -2.28 13.76
CA LEU A 102 -16.52 -2.15 12.56
C LEU A 102 -15.44 -3.25 12.47
N PHE A 103 -14.90 -3.71 13.60
CA PHE A 103 -13.84 -4.72 13.61
C PHE A 103 -14.39 -6.14 13.43
N TYR A 104 -15.42 -6.53 14.20
CA TYR A 104 -15.93 -7.91 14.22
C TYR A 104 -17.45 -8.00 14.22
N GLY A 105 -18.21 -6.91 14.15
CA GLY A 105 -19.68 -6.94 14.14
C GLY A 105 -20.29 -7.69 12.96
N ASN A 106 -21.43 -8.34 13.17
CA ASN A 106 -22.07 -9.21 12.17
C ASN A 106 -22.55 -8.48 10.90
N ALA A 107 -22.80 -7.17 10.96
CA ALA A 107 -23.30 -6.39 9.82
C ALA A 107 -22.24 -5.42 9.27
N SER A 108 -21.60 -4.64 10.14
CA SER A 108 -20.69 -3.57 9.73
C SER A 108 -19.27 -4.05 9.41
N SER A 109 -18.80 -5.14 10.02
CA SER A 109 -17.44 -5.62 9.79
C SER A 109 -17.25 -6.22 8.37
N LEU A 110 -16.01 -6.21 7.89
CA LEU A 110 -15.56 -7.03 6.76
C LEU A 110 -15.32 -8.48 7.19
N SER A 111 -15.16 -8.71 8.49
CA SER A 111 -14.87 -9.99 9.14
C SER A 111 -15.94 -10.40 10.17
N PRO A 112 -17.20 -10.64 9.74
CA PRO A 112 -18.30 -10.97 10.65
C PRO A 112 -18.19 -12.36 11.32
N GLY A 113 -17.34 -13.25 10.81
CA GLY A 113 -17.07 -14.59 11.30
C GLY A 113 -16.10 -14.67 12.49
N ILE A 114 -15.51 -13.54 12.93
CA ILE A 114 -14.75 -13.48 14.17
C ILE A 114 -15.69 -13.74 15.36
N THR A 115 -15.35 -14.73 16.20
CA THR A 115 -16.15 -15.11 17.37
C THR A 115 -15.45 -14.97 18.71
N ASN A 116 -14.12 -14.95 18.75
CA ASN A 116 -13.35 -14.87 20.00
C ASN A 116 -12.61 -13.54 20.06
N ILE A 117 -13.00 -12.70 21.02
CA ILE A 117 -12.49 -11.33 21.15
C ILE A 117 -11.99 -11.12 22.58
N ASP A 118 -10.72 -10.77 22.71
CA ASP A 118 -10.14 -10.31 23.97
C ASP A 118 -10.21 -8.77 24.03
N CYS A 119 -10.66 -8.22 25.15
CA CYS A 119 -10.77 -6.78 25.35
C CYS A 119 -9.89 -6.30 26.50
N TYR A 120 -9.15 -5.23 26.23
CA TYR A 120 -8.17 -4.65 27.13
C TYR A 120 -8.41 -3.17 27.36
N GLU A 121 -8.13 -2.76 28.59
CA GLU A 121 -7.78 -1.36 28.87
C GLU A 121 -6.34 -1.09 28.43
N SER A 122 -6.11 0.04 27.77
CA SER A 122 -4.83 0.40 27.14
C SER A 122 -3.63 0.39 28.08
N ASN A 123 -3.72 0.98 29.28
CA ASN A 123 -2.58 1.03 30.20
C ASN A 123 -2.25 -0.36 30.75
N HIS A 124 -3.27 -1.18 31.02
CA HIS A 124 -3.07 -2.57 31.40
C HIS A 124 -2.42 -3.36 30.26
N PHE A 125 -2.89 -3.23 29.00
CA PHE A 125 -2.26 -3.87 27.85
C PHE A 125 -0.77 -3.53 27.76
N LEU A 126 -0.42 -2.24 27.86
CA LEU A 126 0.96 -1.78 27.78
C LEU A 126 1.83 -2.25 28.96
N SER A 127 1.32 -2.16 30.18
CA SER A 127 2.11 -2.41 31.40
C SER A 127 1.94 -3.85 31.90
N SER A 128 1.23 -4.07 32.99
CA SER A 128 1.14 -5.36 33.69
C SER A 128 0.33 -6.45 32.97
N GLY A 129 -0.26 -6.14 31.83
CA GLY A 129 -1.12 -7.02 31.06
C GLY A 129 -0.35 -7.82 30.01
N PHE A 130 -0.09 -7.23 28.83
CA PHE A 130 0.37 -7.99 27.67
C PHE A 130 1.78 -7.60 27.20
N LEU A 131 2.09 -6.31 27.03
CA LEU A 131 3.42 -5.90 26.59
C LEU A 131 4.47 -5.99 27.71
N HIS A 132 4.05 -5.99 28.98
CA HIS A 132 4.97 -6.05 30.12
C HIS A 132 5.96 -4.86 30.17
N HIS A 133 5.53 -3.67 29.70
CA HIS A 133 6.33 -2.45 29.84
C HIS A 133 6.69 -2.21 31.31
N GLY A 134 7.97 -1.93 31.58
CA GLY A 134 8.50 -1.73 32.92
C GLY A 134 8.84 -3.04 33.69
N TYR A 135 8.64 -4.21 33.09
CA TYR A 135 9.03 -5.51 33.64
C TYR A 135 10.20 -6.13 32.86
N SER A 136 10.94 -7.04 33.47
CA SER A 136 12.01 -7.78 32.77
C SER A 136 11.47 -8.88 31.85
N TYR A 137 10.17 -9.17 31.92
CA TYR A 137 9.56 -10.25 31.14
C TYR A 137 9.40 -9.90 29.67
N GLN A 138 9.47 -10.90 28.80
CA GLN A 138 9.02 -10.77 27.41
C GLN A 138 7.51 -10.42 27.38
N PRO A 139 7.04 -9.71 26.35
CA PRO A 139 5.61 -9.58 26.06
C PRO A 139 4.91 -10.94 25.87
N GLY A 140 3.60 -11.01 26.14
CA GLY A 140 2.76 -12.21 26.07
C GLY A 140 1.99 -12.47 27.36
N TYR A 141 1.21 -13.55 27.46
CA TYR A 141 0.52 -13.91 28.70
C TYR A 141 1.43 -14.62 29.72
N THR A 142 1.23 -14.31 31.01
CA THR A 142 2.18 -14.41 32.13
C THR A 142 2.72 -15.80 32.51
N LEU A 143 4.00 -15.83 32.93
CA LEU A 143 4.63 -16.41 34.15
C LEU A 143 4.38 -17.87 34.56
N SER A 144 3.50 -18.60 33.90
CA SER A 144 3.32 -20.03 34.07
C SER A 144 3.13 -20.68 32.70
N SER A 145 3.70 -21.86 32.51
CA SER A 145 3.60 -22.61 31.25
C SER A 145 2.18 -23.03 30.87
N SER A 146 1.17 -22.73 31.71
CA SER A 146 -0.25 -23.06 31.50
C SER A 146 -1.11 -21.89 31.00
N ASP A 147 -0.62 -20.65 30.99
CA ASP A 147 -1.36 -19.46 30.50
C ASP A 147 -0.83 -18.93 29.16
N LYS A 148 -0.04 -19.74 28.43
CA LYS A 148 0.56 -19.42 27.12
C LYS A 148 -0.43 -19.33 25.94
N SER A 149 -1.65 -18.83 26.12
CA SER A 149 -2.57 -18.82 25.00
C SER A 149 -3.45 -17.59 25.01
N SER A 150 -3.07 -16.64 24.17
CA SER A 150 -4.09 -15.89 23.45
C SER A 150 -3.94 -16.25 21.99
N PRO A 151 -4.90 -16.93 21.37
CA PRO A 151 -4.90 -17.23 19.94
C PRO A 151 -5.06 -15.95 19.08
N SER A 152 -4.90 -14.76 19.68
CA SER A 152 -5.11 -13.47 19.02
C SER A 152 -4.13 -13.30 17.89
N ARG A 153 -4.68 -13.12 16.69
CA ARG A 153 -3.93 -12.92 15.46
C ARG A 153 -3.93 -11.45 15.03
N VAL A 154 -5.00 -10.72 15.35
CA VAL A 154 -5.16 -9.31 14.96
C VAL A 154 -5.67 -8.47 16.13
N ALA A 155 -4.98 -7.38 16.43
CA ALA A 155 -5.37 -6.39 17.41
C ALA A 155 -5.75 -5.06 16.77
N ASN A 156 -6.71 -4.38 17.38
CA ASN A 156 -7.06 -3.01 17.06
C ASN A 156 -6.73 -2.06 18.22
N HIS A 157 -6.09 -0.94 17.90
CA HIS A 157 -5.76 0.16 18.81
C HIS A 157 -6.39 1.46 18.32
N SER A 158 -7.64 1.69 18.72
CA SER A 158 -8.41 2.91 18.41
C SER A 158 -8.20 4.02 19.45
N TRP A 159 -6.96 4.20 19.91
CA TRP A 159 -6.59 5.18 20.92
C TRP A 159 -5.19 5.73 20.62
N VAL A 160 -4.89 6.89 21.18
CA VAL A 160 -3.59 7.55 21.05
C VAL A 160 -2.99 7.82 22.41
N GLY A 161 -1.67 7.89 22.49
CA GLY A 161 -0.96 8.10 23.74
C GLY A 161 0.44 8.66 23.54
N ASN A 162 1.07 9.01 24.65
CA ASN A 162 2.48 9.35 24.74
C ASN A 162 2.98 8.98 26.12
N THR A 163 4.29 8.79 26.25
CA THR A 163 4.95 8.59 27.55
C THR A 163 6.01 9.65 27.76
N VAL A 164 6.35 9.91 29.02
CA VAL A 164 7.48 10.75 29.41
C VAL A 164 8.17 10.08 30.59
N PRO A 165 9.46 9.72 30.49
CA PRO A 165 10.40 10.02 29.40
C PRO A 165 10.18 9.20 28.11
N SER A 166 10.81 9.62 27.00
CA SER A 166 10.72 8.92 25.71
C SER A 166 11.29 7.50 25.73
N SER A 167 12.15 7.16 26.71
CA SER A 167 12.63 5.80 26.93
C SER A 167 11.52 4.81 27.26
N GLU A 168 10.37 5.25 27.79
CA GLU A 168 9.22 4.38 27.99
C GLU A 168 8.53 4.04 26.65
N SER A 169 8.39 5.02 25.75
CA SER A 169 7.88 4.81 24.39
C SER A 169 8.80 3.86 23.62
N SER A 170 10.12 4.03 23.79
CA SER A 170 11.16 3.17 23.22
C SER A 170 10.99 1.70 23.62
N ASP A 171 10.73 1.43 24.90
CA ASP A 171 10.50 0.07 25.42
C ASP A 171 9.17 -0.52 24.91
N ILE A 172 8.09 0.27 24.95
CA ILE A 172 6.76 -0.14 24.45
C ILE A 172 6.81 -0.53 22.96
N LEU A 173 7.43 0.31 22.14
CA LEU A 173 7.51 0.09 20.69
C LEU A 173 8.28 -1.19 20.35
N ARG A 174 9.42 -1.43 21.01
CA ARG A 174 10.20 -2.65 20.79
C ARG A 174 9.47 -3.91 21.26
N ARG A 175 8.68 -3.82 22.32
CA ARG A 175 7.83 -4.92 22.80
C ARG A 175 6.71 -5.24 21.82
N LEU A 176 6.10 -4.20 21.24
CA LEU A 176 5.08 -4.34 20.21
C LEU A 176 5.67 -4.97 18.94
N ASP A 177 6.78 -4.43 18.45
CA ASP A 177 7.44 -4.91 17.23
C ASP A 177 7.96 -6.35 17.40
N PHE A 178 8.49 -6.71 18.58
CA PHE A 178 8.85 -8.08 18.94
C PHE A 178 7.67 -9.06 18.86
N LEU A 179 6.47 -8.67 19.31
CA LEU A 179 5.29 -9.54 19.27
C LEU A 179 4.78 -9.75 17.84
N ILE A 180 4.78 -8.69 17.04
CA ILE A 180 4.34 -8.78 15.65
C ILE A 180 5.23 -9.76 14.91
N GLU A 181 6.55 -9.66 15.12
CA GLU A 181 7.53 -10.55 14.53
C GLU A 181 7.42 -11.99 15.08
N THR A 182 7.56 -12.16 16.39
CA THR A 182 7.78 -13.47 16.98
C THR A 182 6.49 -14.28 17.16
N ASP A 183 5.37 -13.59 17.41
CA ASP A 183 4.07 -14.25 17.62
C ASP A 183 3.12 -14.10 16.44
N GLU A 184 3.58 -13.39 15.40
CA GLU A 184 2.80 -13.04 14.21
C GLU A 184 1.59 -12.14 14.52
N PHE A 185 1.53 -11.59 15.74
CA PHE A 185 0.34 -10.93 16.26
C PHE A 185 0.19 -9.51 15.69
N ILE A 186 -0.52 -9.40 14.56
CA ILE A 186 -0.71 -8.17 13.81
C ILE A 186 -1.38 -7.09 14.68
N GLN A 187 -0.76 -5.92 14.76
CA GLN A 187 -1.27 -4.77 15.50
C GLN A 187 -1.68 -3.68 14.51
N VAL A 188 -2.96 -3.30 14.52
CA VAL A 188 -3.48 -2.20 13.70
C VAL A 188 -3.70 -0.98 14.59
N VAL A 189 -3.06 0.14 14.23
CA VAL A 189 -2.93 1.31 15.11
C VAL A 189 -3.50 2.57 14.46
N ALA A 190 -4.31 3.32 15.23
CA ALA A 190 -4.85 4.60 14.80
C ALA A 190 -3.83 5.74 15.00
N PRO A 191 -3.55 6.57 13.97
CA PRO A 191 -2.95 7.89 14.17
C PRO A 191 -3.91 8.80 14.92
N ASP A 192 -3.38 9.90 15.43
CA ASP A 192 -4.21 11.00 15.93
C ASP A 192 -4.96 11.72 14.81
N ASN A 193 -6.14 12.27 15.10
CA ASN A 193 -7.00 12.99 14.15
C ASN A 193 -6.53 14.42 13.85
N ALA A 194 -5.55 14.95 14.59
CA ALA A 194 -5.04 16.32 14.38
C ALA A 194 -3.64 16.57 14.98
N SER A 195 -2.80 15.52 15.12
CA SER A 195 -1.43 15.63 15.65
C SER A 195 -1.32 16.33 17.03
N SER A 196 -2.14 15.94 18.01
CA SER A 196 -2.11 16.44 19.40
C SER A 196 -0.85 16.06 20.20
N GLY A 197 0.20 15.56 19.52
CA GLY A 197 1.46 15.16 20.14
C GLY A 197 1.39 13.82 20.86
N LYS A 198 0.52 12.91 20.43
CA LYS A 198 0.31 11.57 21.02
C LYS A 198 0.63 10.41 20.06
N PRO A 199 1.89 10.26 19.63
CA PRO A 199 2.27 9.38 18.53
C PRO A 199 2.63 7.95 18.95
N LEU A 200 2.36 7.52 20.20
CA LEU A 200 3.00 6.35 20.83
C LEU A 200 3.15 5.13 19.90
N LEU A 201 2.04 4.51 19.49
CA LEU A 201 2.10 3.26 18.72
C LEU A 201 2.30 3.47 17.22
N ILE A 202 2.01 4.66 16.67
CA ILE A 202 2.19 4.92 15.23
C ILE A 202 3.67 4.84 14.82
N SER A 203 4.59 5.08 15.76
CA SER A 203 6.03 4.96 15.53
C SER A 203 6.52 3.50 15.54
N SER A 204 5.67 2.48 15.58
CA SER A 204 6.14 1.09 15.40
C SER A 204 6.53 0.82 13.94
N PHE A 205 7.54 -0.03 13.73
CA PHE A 205 7.93 -0.48 12.39
C PHE A 205 6.95 -1.56 11.87
N ASN A 206 6.65 -2.54 12.71
CA ASN A 206 6.00 -3.77 12.28
C ASN A 206 4.47 -3.65 12.28
N SER A 207 3.90 -2.67 13.00
CA SER A 207 2.46 -2.43 13.01
C SER A 207 1.95 -1.90 11.68
N ILE A 208 0.64 -2.02 11.49
CA ILE A 208 -0.10 -1.43 10.38
C ILE A 208 -0.80 -0.18 10.91
N SER A 209 -0.28 0.98 10.58
CA SER A 209 -0.89 2.26 10.92
C SER A 209 -1.90 2.70 9.86
N VAL A 210 -3.08 3.09 10.33
CA VAL A 210 -4.26 3.28 9.47
C VAL A 210 -4.83 4.67 9.64
N GLY A 211 -4.62 5.53 8.64
CA GLY A 211 -5.15 6.88 8.61
C GLY A 211 -6.51 7.01 7.93
N ARG A 212 -6.88 8.27 7.68
CA ARG A 212 -8.12 8.67 7.02
C ARG A 212 -7.88 9.01 5.56
N TYR A 213 -8.80 8.58 4.71
CA TYR A 213 -8.82 8.88 3.27
C TYR A 213 -8.72 10.38 2.93
N ASP A 214 -9.17 11.26 3.83
CA ASP A 214 -9.13 12.72 3.69
C ASP A 214 -7.79 13.36 4.14
N GLY A 215 -6.80 12.56 4.52
CA GLY A 215 -5.47 13.05 4.91
C GLY A 215 -5.44 13.83 6.24
N SER A 216 -6.58 13.94 6.94
CA SER A 216 -6.74 14.73 8.16
C SER A 216 -6.40 13.90 9.40
N HIS A 217 -5.14 13.51 9.49
CA HIS A 217 -4.58 12.69 10.55
C HIS A 217 -3.10 13.06 10.79
N GLN A 218 -2.51 12.56 11.88
CA GLN A 218 -1.08 12.73 12.16
C GLN A 218 -0.23 12.02 11.11
N ARG A 219 0.75 12.75 10.57
CA ARG A 219 1.68 12.26 9.55
C ARG A 219 3.07 12.05 10.13
N GLY A 220 3.74 11.02 9.64
CA GLY A 220 5.12 10.68 9.94
C GLY A 220 5.36 10.11 11.34
N SER A 221 6.43 9.33 11.47
CA SER A 221 6.94 8.91 12.79
C SER A 221 7.57 10.09 13.54
N VAL A 222 7.56 10.00 14.87
CA VAL A 222 8.32 10.92 15.73
C VAL A 222 9.61 10.29 16.22
N ALA A 223 10.60 11.12 16.54
CA ALA A 223 11.85 10.66 17.15
C ALA A 223 11.61 10.22 18.59
N VAL A 224 11.90 8.94 18.86
CA VAL A 224 11.85 8.32 20.18
C VAL A 224 13.26 8.04 20.69
N ASP A 225 14.11 7.48 19.83
CA ASP A 225 15.53 7.24 20.07
C ASP A 225 16.31 7.14 18.73
N ALA A 226 17.55 6.66 18.76
CA ALA A 226 18.43 6.57 17.59
C ALA A 226 17.95 5.55 16.53
N VAL A 227 17.21 4.51 16.91
CA VAL A 227 16.64 3.51 15.98
C VAL A 227 15.24 3.96 15.55
N TYR A 228 14.40 4.32 16.51
CA TYR A 228 13.04 4.80 16.27
C TYR A 228 13.08 6.30 15.98
N ALA A 229 13.68 6.65 14.85
CA ALA A 229 13.85 8.02 14.39
C ALA A 229 12.54 8.62 13.83
N ALA A 230 12.54 9.95 13.72
CA ALA A 230 11.49 10.68 13.02
C ALA A 230 11.63 10.54 11.50
N GLY A 231 10.56 10.85 10.77
CA GLY A 231 10.61 11.03 9.32
C GLY A 231 10.24 9.81 8.49
N ARG A 232 9.94 8.67 9.13
CA ARG A 232 9.32 7.53 8.45
C ARG A 232 7.91 7.86 8.01
N VAL A 233 7.47 7.31 6.88
CA VAL A 233 6.11 7.53 6.40
C VAL A 233 5.11 6.83 7.28
N LYS A 234 4.19 7.62 7.85
CA LYS A 234 3.02 7.14 8.58
C LYS A 234 1.83 8.05 8.24
N PRO A 235 0.61 7.51 8.07
CA PRO A 235 0.25 6.09 8.21
C PRO A 235 0.79 5.23 7.05
N ASP A 236 0.73 3.91 7.20
CA ASP A 236 1.13 2.97 6.15
C ASP A 236 0.06 2.92 5.05
N VAL A 237 -1.22 3.04 5.42
CA VAL A 237 -2.39 3.07 4.52
C VAL A 237 -3.48 3.99 5.07
N VAL A 238 -4.47 4.34 4.25
CA VAL A 238 -5.68 5.08 4.67
C VAL A 238 -6.96 4.30 4.37
N LEU A 239 -8.03 4.61 5.11
CA LEU A 239 -9.33 3.95 5.00
C LEU A 239 -10.45 4.97 4.76
N PRO A 240 -11.54 4.61 4.05
CA PRO A 240 -12.67 5.48 3.71
C PRO A 240 -13.62 5.66 4.91
N TYR A 241 -13.07 6.05 6.06
CA TYR A 241 -13.84 6.29 7.27
C TYR A 241 -13.17 7.36 8.12
N SER A 242 -13.97 7.97 8.99
CA SER A 242 -13.57 9.02 9.91
C SER A 242 -14.35 8.92 11.23
N PRO A 243 -13.74 9.20 12.39
CA PRO A 243 -12.31 9.48 12.66
C PRO A 243 -11.38 8.27 12.50
N THR A 244 -10.07 8.48 12.74
CA THR A 244 -9.03 7.42 12.73
C THR A 244 -9.35 6.25 13.66
N SER A 245 -10.06 6.50 14.77
CA SER A 245 -10.49 5.45 15.70
C SER A 245 -11.55 4.51 15.11
N TYR A 246 -12.19 4.90 14.00
CA TYR A 246 -13.09 4.07 13.21
C TYR A 246 -12.46 3.57 11.91
N SER A 247 -11.42 4.25 11.40
CA SER A 247 -10.55 3.75 10.34
C SER A 247 -9.76 2.51 10.78
N ALA A 248 -9.13 2.55 11.96
CA ALA A 248 -8.32 1.44 12.48
C ALA A 248 -9.06 0.10 12.58
N PRO A 249 -10.30 0.00 13.11
CA PRO A 249 -11.00 -1.28 13.20
C PRO A 249 -11.40 -1.83 11.85
N LEU A 250 -11.62 -0.99 10.83
CA LEU A 250 -11.79 -1.45 9.45
C LEU A 250 -10.49 -2.01 8.88
N GLY A 251 -9.36 -1.38 9.15
CA GLY A 251 -8.04 -1.92 8.80
C GLY A 251 -7.77 -3.28 9.49
N ALA A 252 -8.12 -3.40 10.77
CA ALA A 252 -8.03 -4.66 11.51
C ALA A 252 -8.98 -5.73 10.95
N SER A 253 -10.18 -5.33 10.55
CA SER A 253 -11.16 -6.21 9.89
C SER A 253 -10.65 -6.71 8.53
N ALA A 254 -10.02 -5.85 7.74
CA ALA A 254 -9.37 -6.20 6.48
C ALA A 254 -8.19 -7.16 6.70
N ALA A 255 -7.31 -6.88 7.68
CA ALA A 255 -6.22 -7.77 8.04
C ALA A 255 -6.73 -9.16 8.46
N ALA A 256 -7.79 -9.24 9.27
CA ALA A 256 -8.37 -10.51 9.69
C ALA A 256 -8.97 -11.33 8.52
N LEU A 257 -9.58 -10.65 7.54
CA LEU A 257 -10.08 -11.27 6.32
C LEU A 257 -8.93 -11.90 5.51
N LEU A 258 -7.82 -11.18 5.36
CA LEU A 258 -6.63 -11.67 4.66
C LEU A 258 -5.91 -12.77 5.44
N VAL A 259 -5.82 -12.69 6.76
CA VAL A 259 -5.29 -13.77 7.62
C VAL A 259 -6.09 -15.05 7.43
N GLN A 260 -7.44 -15.00 7.43
CA GLN A 260 -8.23 -16.20 7.11
C GLN A 260 -7.89 -16.74 5.72
N THR A 261 -7.72 -15.86 4.74
CA THR A 261 -7.40 -16.25 3.36
C THR A 261 -6.04 -16.95 3.30
N GLY A 262 -5.01 -16.37 3.92
CA GLY A 262 -3.65 -16.90 3.99
C GLY A 262 -3.50 -18.20 4.80
N LYS A 263 -4.46 -18.54 5.66
CA LYS A 263 -4.52 -19.87 6.31
C LYS A 263 -4.72 -21.02 5.32
N THR A 264 -5.08 -20.73 4.07
CA THR A 264 -5.23 -21.74 3.01
C THR A 264 -3.87 -22.38 2.70
N PRO A 265 -3.66 -23.69 2.95
CA PRO A 265 -2.35 -24.32 2.81
C PRO A 265 -1.71 -24.22 1.43
N THR A 266 -2.52 -24.17 0.38
CA THR A 266 -2.04 -24.11 -1.00
C THR A 266 -1.56 -22.73 -1.43
N PHE A 267 -1.70 -21.70 -0.58
CA PHE A 267 -1.19 -20.36 -0.87
C PHE A 267 0.21 -20.12 -0.30
N SER A 268 0.72 -21.01 0.56
CA SER A 268 2.11 -20.97 1.02
C SER A 268 2.82 -22.19 0.49
N THR A 269 3.53 -21.98 -0.60
CA THR A 269 4.13 -23.02 -1.42
C THR A 269 5.64 -22.99 -1.42
N ASP A 270 6.27 -22.12 -0.62
CA ASP A 270 7.71 -22.15 -0.45
C ASP A 270 8.16 -23.57 -0.07
N PRO A 271 9.08 -24.18 -0.85
CA PRO A 271 9.42 -25.58 -0.68
C PRO A 271 10.43 -25.82 0.45
N VAL A 272 11.02 -24.75 1.01
CA VAL A 272 11.94 -24.81 2.15
C VAL A 272 11.17 -24.66 3.45
N GLN A 273 10.39 -23.60 3.59
CA GLN A 273 9.67 -23.26 4.80
C GLN A 273 8.32 -22.59 4.46
N PRO A 274 7.27 -23.37 4.18
CA PRO A 274 5.94 -22.83 3.84
C PRO A 274 5.17 -22.31 5.08
N TYR A 275 5.69 -22.55 6.28
CA TYR A 275 5.12 -22.06 7.53
C TYR A 275 6.15 -22.06 8.66
N THR A 276 5.87 -21.25 9.68
CA THR A 276 6.54 -21.24 10.98
C THR A 276 5.58 -21.64 12.09
N THR A 277 6.07 -21.68 13.32
CA THR A 277 5.26 -21.89 14.50
C THR A 277 5.56 -20.78 15.49
N ASN A 278 4.53 -20.06 15.92
CA ASN A 278 4.69 -18.98 16.89
C ASN A 278 4.97 -19.53 18.30
N ARG A 279 5.22 -18.65 19.30
CA ARG A 279 5.54 -19.09 20.67
C ARG A 279 4.40 -19.84 21.38
N ASP A 280 3.18 -19.73 20.87
CA ASP A 280 1.99 -20.43 21.36
C ASP A 280 1.80 -21.81 20.70
N GLY A 281 2.64 -22.17 19.73
CA GLY A 281 2.57 -23.46 19.04
C GLY A 281 1.60 -23.47 17.85
N GLU A 282 1.07 -22.32 17.44
CA GLU A 282 0.21 -22.20 16.27
C GLU A 282 1.03 -22.20 14.99
N ILE A 283 0.59 -22.98 14.00
CA ILE A 283 1.16 -22.97 12.66
C ILE A 283 0.75 -21.66 11.98
N ILE A 284 1.75 -20.87 11.57
CA ILE A 284 1.55 -19.64 10.80
C ILE A 284 2.14 -19.82 9.41
N ARG A 285 1.29 -19.79 8.39
CA ARG A 285 1.71 -19.94 6.99
C ARG A 285 2.28 -18.63 6.44
N ASN A 286 3.15 -18.73 5.44
CA ASN A 286 3.76 -17.55 4.79
C ASN A 286 2.71 -16.53 4.33
N ALA A 287 1.60 -17.00 3.76
CA ALA A 287 0.51 -16.16 3.24
C ALA A 287 -0.26 -15.37 4.33
N GLU A 288 -0.11 -15.73 5.60
CA GLU A 288 -0.75 -15.04 6.74
C GLU A 288 0.26 -14.38 7.69
N ARG A 289 1.54 -14.30 7.30
CA ARG A 289 2.58 -13.60 8.06
C ARG A 289 2.30 -12.10 8.09
N SER A 290 2.70 -11.44 9.16
CA SER A 290 2.42 -10.04 9.43
C SER A 290 2.88 -9.09 8.31
N GLU A 291 4.06 -9.37 7.76
CA GLU A 291 4.72 -8.68 6.67
C GLU A 291 3.97 -8.89 5.36
N VAL A 292 3.54 -10.13 5.09
CA VAL A 292 2.75 -10.46 3.88
C VAL A 292 1.39 -9.77 3.92
N ILE A 293 0.69 -9.78 5.06
CA ILE A 293 -0.57 -9.07 5.22
C ILE A 293 -0.38 -7.56 5.06
N LYS A 294 0.66 -6.98 5.67
CA LYS A 294 1.00 -5.56 5.52
C LYS A 294 1.33 -5.21 4.06
N ALA A 295 2.18 -6.01 3.41
CA ALA A 295 2.56 -5.85 2.01
C ALA A 295 1.36 -5.94 1.08
N ALA A 296 0.47 -6.92 1.27
CA ALA A 296 -0.73 -7.08 0.44
C ALA A 296 -1.74 -5.94 0.62
N LEU A 297 -1.88 -5.40 1.84
CA LEU A 297 -2.69 -4.20 2.09
C LEU A 297 -2.10 -2.96 1.39
N MET A 298 -0.78 -2.82 1.39
CA MET A 298 -0.09 -1.68 0.76
C MET A 298 -0.04 -1.80 -0.78
N ALA A 299 0.28 -2.95 -1.34
CA ALA A 299 0.29 -3.18 -2.78
C ALA A 299 -1.13 -3.16 -3.38
N GLY A 300 -2.10 -3.70 -2.66
CA GLY A 300 -3.52 -3.69 -3.03
C GLY A 300 -4.22 -2.35 -2.84
N ALA A 301 -3.60 -1.37 -2.17
CA ALA A 301 -4.21 -0.07 -1.95
C ALA A 301 -4.36 0.73 -3.25
N LEU A 302 -5.49 1.42 -3.38
CA LEU A 302 -5.74 2.40 -4.43
C LEU A 302 -4.96 3.67 -4.11
N ARG A 303 -4.15 4.15 -5.05
CA ARG A 303 -3.36 5.38 -4.86
C ARG A 303 -4.26 6.61 -4.76
N ARG A 304 -5.48 6.52 -5.27
CA ARG A 304 -6.54 7.52 -5.11
C ARG A 304 -7.61 7.03 -4.13
N PRO A 305 -7.73 7.64 -2.94
CA PRO A 305 -8.82 7.33 -2.03
C PRO A 305 -10.17 7.69 -2.65
N VAL A 306 -11.11 6.76 -2.66
CA VAL A 306 -12.44 6.93 -3.27
C VAL A 306 -13.24 7.96 -2.47
N ASN A 307 -14.05 8.79 -3.15
CA ASN A 307 -14.93 9.81 -2.53
C ASN A 307 -14.22 10.84 -1.63
N SER A 308 -12.90 11.02 -1.77
CA SER A 308 -12.06 11.81 -0.86
C SER A 308 -11.86 13.27 -1.28
N GLY A 309 -12.18 13.62 -2.54
CA GLY A 309 -11.77 14.88 -3.14
C GLY A 309 -10.26 15.01 -3.35
N VAL A 310 -9.49 13.94 -3.10
CA VAL A 310 -8.06 13.86 -3.39
C VAL A 310 -7.89 13.61 -4.89
N THR A 311 -7.23 14.54 -5.56
CA THR A 311 -7.05 14.53 -7.02
C THR A 311 -5.66 14.08 -7.46
N GLU A 312 -4.72 13.89 -6.52
CA GLU A 312 -3.36 13.44 -6.84
C GLU A 312 -2.75 12.59 -5.74
N TYR A 313 -1.79 11.76 -6.13
CA TYR A 313 -0.96 10.94 -5.26
C TYR A 313 0.49 11.10 -5.69
N ARG A 314 1.35 11.58 -4.79
CA ARG A 314 2.79 11.80 -5.03
C ARG A 314 3.15 12.69 -6.23
N VAL A 315 2.23 13.44 -6.84
CA VAL A 315 2.56 14.29 -8.01
C VAL A 315 3.48 15.44 -7.58
N ALA A 316 3.18 16.06 -6.44
CA ALA A 316 4.00 17.12 -5.89
C ALA A 316 5.25 16.56 -5.19
N PRO A 317 6.48 17.07 -5.48
CA PRO A 317 7.72 16.56 -4.88
C PRO A 317 7.71 16.55 -3.34
N GLU A 318 7.04 17.50 -2.69
CA GLU A 318 6.91 17.56 -1.25
C GLU A 318 6.09 16.42 -0.64
N ASN A 319 5.29 15.72 -1.44
CA ASN A 319 4.50 14.58 -1.01
C ASN A 319 5.22 13.24 -1.24
N GLN A 320 6.36 13.25 -1.94
CA GLN A 320 7.12 12.05 -2.27
C GLN A 320 8.08 11.70 -1.13
N SER A 321 7.95 10.48 -0.59
CA SER A 321 8.95 9.89 0.30
C SER A 321 10.02 9.10 -0.45
N ALA A 322 11.16 8.89 0.23
CA ALA A 322 12.27 8.06 -0.24
C ALA A 322 11.89 6.57 -0.41
N ASN A 323 10.90 6.10 0.35
CA ASN A 323 10.43 4.72 0.31
C ASN A 323 9.22 4.49 -0.61
N GLY A 324 8.96 5.41 -1.54
CA GLY A 324 7.95 5.21 -2.59
C GLY A 324 6.48 5.50 -2.20
N LEU A 325 6.22 6.05 -1.01
CA LEU A 325 4.87 6.37 -0.50
C LEU A 325 4.50 7.86 -0.52
N ASP A 326 3.20 8.17 -0.56
CA ASP A 326 2.73 9.53 -0.30
C ASP A 326 2.78 9.81 1.20
N ILE A 327 3.40 10.90 1.64
CA ILE A 327 3.52 11.20 3.08
C ILE A 327 2.18 11.45 3.79
N ARG A 328 1.10 11.67 3.03
CA ARG A 328 -0.24 12.00 3.54
C ARG A 328 -1.17 10.80 3.55
N TYR A 329 -0.97 9.86 2.62
CA TYR A 329 -1.86 8.73 2.41
C TYR A 329 -1.16 7.37 2.58
N GLY A 330 0.15 7.34 2.83
CA GLY A 330 0.94 6.13 2.83
C GLY A 330 0.89 5.50 1.44
N ALA A 331 0.54 4.22 1.38
CA ALA A 331 0.26 3.49 0.15
C ALA A 331 -1.12 3.83 -0.46
N GLY A 332 -1.94 4.66 0.18
CA GLY A 332 -3.28 4.99 -0.31
C GLY A 332 -4.37 4.17 0.36
N GLN A 333 -5.55 4.14 -0.26
CA GLN A 333 -6.75 3.57 0.34
C GLN A 333 -6.79 2.05 0.23
N VAL A 334 -6.95 1.34 1.35
CA VAL A 334 -7.10 -0.13 1.34
C VAL A 334 -8.27 -0.55 0.46
N ASN A 335 -7.99 -1.49 -0.44
CA ASN A 335 -8.99 -2.18 -1.24
C ASN A 335 -8.84 -3.70 -1.04
N VAL A 336 -9.80 -4.30 -0.33
CA VAL A 336 -9.73 -5.71 0.05
C VAL A 336 -9.98 -6.67 -1.10
N TYR A 337 -10.61 -6.23 -2.19
CA TYR A 337 -10.70 -7.05 -3.42
C TYR A 337 -9.29 -7.31 -3.95
N GLN A 338 -8.50 -6.25 -4.07
CA GLN A 338 -7.16 -6.30 -4.62
C GLN A 338 -6.20 -7.04 -3.68
N SER A 339 -6.23 -6.71 -2.39
CA SER A 339 -5.41 -7.42 -1.39
C SER A 339 -5.78 -8.90 -1.26
N TYR A 340 -7.06 -9.27 -1.42
CA TYR A 340 -7.46 -10.67 -1.44
C TYR A 340 -6.83 -11.41 -2.62
N HIS A 341 -6.91 -10.84 -3.83
CA HIS A 341 -6.36 -11.47 -5.05
C HIS A 341 -4.84 -11.62 -5.00
N ILE A 342 -4.13 -10.70 -4.33
CA ILE A 342 -2.70 -10.84 -4.01
C ILE A 342 -2.45 -12.12 -3.19
N ILE A 343 -3.16 -12.31 -2.08
CA ILE A 343 -2.97 -13.48 -1.22
C ILE A 343 -3.45 -14.77 -1.91
N ALA A 344 -4.60 -14.71 -2.60
CA ALA A 344 -5.22 -15.86 -3.24
C ALA A 344 -4.47 -16.34 -4.49
N ALA A 345 -3.66 -15.49 -5.12
CA ALA A 345 -2.75 -15.90 -6.18
C ALA A 345 -1.64 -16.86 -5.67
N GLY A 346 -1.39 -16.87 -4.37
CA GLY A 346 -0.41 -17.72 -3.72
C GLY A 346 1.02 -17.21 -3.84
N GLU A 347 1.86 -17.78 -3.00
CA GLU A 347 3.30 -17.52 -2.91
C GLU A 347 4.03 -17.88 -4.21
N GLN A 348 4.89 -16.98 -4.67
CA GLN A 348 5.65 -17.12 -5.90
C GLN A 348 7.10 -16.68 -5.68
N ASN A 349 7.96 -17.68 -5.58
CA ASN A 349 9.35 -17.53 -5.24
C ASN A 349 10.16 -16.73 -6.27
N SER A 350 11.20 -16.07 -5.77
CA SER A 350 12.23 -15.42 -6.59
C SER A 350 13.03 -16.44 -7.42
N ALA A 351 13.77 -15.97 -8.42
CA ALA A 351 14.63 -16.85 -9.23
C ALA A 351 15.75 -17.50 -8.39
N GLU A 352 16.16 -16.84 -7.32
CA GLU A 352 17.26 -17.24 -6.47
C GLU A 352 16.84 -18.11 -5.27
N ASP A 353 15.56 -18.12 -4.91
CA ASP A 353 15.05 -18.95 -3.83
C ASP A 353 15.24 -20.43 -4.14
N TYR A 354 15.42 -21.24 -3.10
CA TYR A 354 15.62 -22.67 -3.31
C TYR A 354 14.28 -23.40 -3.53
N PRO A 355 14.16 -24.31 -4.53
CA PRO A 355 15.14 -24.58 -5.57
C PRO A 355 15.13 -23.46 -6.60
N ALA A 356 16.33 -23.02 -6.99
CA ALA A 356 16.49 -21.92 -7.94
C ALA A 356 15.65 -22.14 -9.20
N GLY A 357 14.92 -21.11 -9.58
CA GLY A 357 13.90 -21.15 -10.63
C GLY A 357 14.09 -20.05 -11.66
N GLN A 358 13.05 -19.83 -12.47
CA GLN A 358 13.02 -18.71 -13.40
C GLN A 358 12.54 -17.41 -12.75
N GLY A 359 11.93 -17.48 -11.55
CA GLY A 359 11.33 -16.33 -10.87
C GLY A 359 10.18 -15.70 -11.64
N ASN A 360 9.49 -16.44 -12.53
CA ASN A 360 8.37 -15.88 -13.28
C ASN A 360 7.17 -15.70 -12.36
N ILE A 361 6.64 -14.49 -12.31
CA ILE A 361 5.48 -14.14 -11.49
C ILE A 361 4.24 -13.84 -12.33
N GLY A 362 3.07 -14.09 -11.76
CA GLY A 362 1.78 -13.70 -12.29
C GLY A 362 1.43 -12.25 -11.97
N TRP A 363 0.24 -11.82 -12.43
CA TRP A 363 -0.24 -10.45 -12.26
C TRP A 363 -0.51 -10.06 -10.82
N TYR A 364 -0.88 -11.03 -9.98
CA TYR A 364 -1.02 -10.88 -8.55
C TYR A 364 -0.11 -11.91 -7.89
N GLY A 365 0.37 -11.58 -6.70
CA GLY A 365 1.10 -12.53 -5.90
C GLY A 365 1.86 -11.88 -4.78
N PHE A 366 2.43 -12.73 -3.96
CA PHE A 366 3.41 -12.34 -2.98
C PHE A 366 4.55 -13.35 -2.96
N ASP A 367 5.64 -12.97 -2.32
CA ASP A 367 6.71 -13.86 -1.93
C ASP A 367 7.07 -13.60 -0.47
N PHE A 368 7.49 -14.65 0.22
CA PHE A 368 8.04 -14.57 1.55
C PHE A 368 9.33 -15.38 1.59
N ASP A 369 10.47 -14.69 1.68
CA ASP A 369 11.77 -15.33 1.76
C ASP A 369 12.23 -15.38 3.22
N PRO A 370 12.23 -16.56 3.87
CA PRO A 370 12.60 -16.70 5.28
C PRO A 370 14.12 -16.56 5.55
N PHE A 371 14.97 -16.59 4.51
CA PHE A 371 16.42 -16.71 4.68
C PHE A 371 17.23 -15.74 3.81
N PHE A 372 16.63 -14.64 3.38
CA PHE A 372 17.30 -13.67 2.50
C PHE A 372 18.62 -13.15 3.11
N GLY A 373 19.67 -13.09 2.29
CA GLY A 373 20.97 -12.54 2.66
C GLY A 373 21.87 -13.38 3.61
N GLY A 374 21.35 -14.44 4.24
CA GLY A 374 22.02 -15.32 5.21
C GLY A 374 23.37 -15.96 4.84
N ASN A 375 24.09 -16.42 5.87
CA ASN A 375 25.43 -17.05 5.81
C ASN A 375 25.30 -18.55 5.43
N ASN A 376 25.87 -18.95 4.28
CA ASN A 376 25.90 -20.30 3.63
C ASN A 376 25.36 -20.34 2.18
N GLY A 377 25.21 -19.19 1.52
CA GLY A 377 24.89 -19.13 0.08
C GLY A 377 23.47 -18.71 -0.25
N SER A 378 22.81 -17.93 0.62
CA SER A 378 21.67 -17.12 0.17
C SER A 378 22.13 -16.11 -0.89
N ASN A 379 21.14 -15.63 -1.63
CA ASN A 379 21.24 -14.56 -2.58
C ASN A 379 21.43 -13.19 -1.91
N THR A 380 22.10 -12.28 -2.62
CA THR A 380 22.14 -10.84 -2.30
C THR A 380 20.97 -10.08 -2.93
N THR A 381 20.27 -10.74 -3.84
CA THR A 381 19.21 -10.22 -4.69
C THR A 381 18.14 -11.27 -4.86
N ALA A 382 16.88 -10.88 -4.82
CA ALA A 382 15.76 -11.73 -5.21
C ALA A 382 15.09 -11.11 -6.43
N SER A 383 15.02 -11.88 -7.52
CA SER A 383 14.63 -11.43 -8.85
C SER A 383 13.32 -12.08 -9.29
N TYR A 384 12.34 -11.24 -9.61
CA TYR A 384 11.03 -11.65 -10.11
C TYR A 384 10.82 -11.10 -11.51
N TYR A 385 10.41 -11.94 -12.44
CA TYR A 385 10.31 -11.63 -13.85
C TYR A 385 8.86 -11.71 -14.34
N PHE A 386 8.49 -10.75 -15.18
CA PHE A 386 7.21 -10.75 -15.89
C PHE A 386 7.37 -10.03 -17.22
N THR A 387 6.40 -10.19 -18.12
CA THR A 387 6.34 -9.43 -19.37
C THR A 387 5.03 -8.70 -19.39
N ALA A 388 5.05 -7.37 -19.40
CA ALA A 388 3.82 -6.58 -19.39
C ALA A 388 3.04 -6.79 -20.69
N ASP A 389 1.72 -6.82 -20.61
CA ASP A 389 0.85 -6.91 -21.77
C ASP A 389 -0.01 -5.65 -21.92
N GLN A 390 -0.92 -5.65 -22.89
CA GLN A 390 -1.81 -4.52 -23.17
C GLN A 390 -2.80 -4.23 -22.02
N SER A 391 -3.02 -5.19 -21.12
CA SER A 391 -3.99 -5.13 -20.02
C SER A 391 -3.35 -5.07 -18.63
N HIS A 392 -2.02 -5.10 -18.52
CA HIS A 392 -1.31 -5.09 -17.24
C HIS A 392 -0.20 -4.03 -17.29
N ARG A 393 -0.65 -2.78 -17.15
CA ARG A 393 0.13 -1.59 -17.52
C ARG A 393 0.49 -0.67 -16.36
N MET A 394 0.09 -1.03 -15.15
CA MET A 394 0.54 -0.40 -13.92
C MET A 394 1.06 -1.49 -12.98
N LEU A 395 2.23 -1.28 -12.37
CA LEU A 395 2.75 -2.10 -11.29
C LEU A 395 2.52 -1.39 -9.96
N ASN A 396 1.91 -2.09 -9.01
CA ASN A 396 1.94 -1.71 -7.59
C ASN A 396 2.70 -2.81 -6.84
N ALA A 397 3.83 -2.46 -6.22
CA ALA A 397 4.61 -3.39 -5.42
C ALA A 397 4.96 -2.79 -4.06
N SER A 398 4.91 -3.61 -3.02
CA SER A 398 5.27 -3.25 -1.65
C SER A 398 6.14 -4.33 -1.05
N LEU A 399 7.39 -3.98 -0.76
CA LEU A 399 8.34 -4.76 0.01
C LEU A 399 8.19 -4.37 1.49
N VAL A 400 8.13 -5.35 2.38
CA VAL A 400 7.97 -5.16 3.83
C VAL A 400 8.87 -6.17 4.55
N TRP A 401 9.57 -5.71 5.58
CA TRP A 401 10.27 -6.59 6.51
C TRP A 401 10.03 -6.08 7.93
N ASN A 402 10.08 -6.97 8.91
CA ASN A 402 9.99 -6.55 10.30
C ASN A 402 11.36 -6.09 10.83
N ILE A 403 11.36 -5.14 11.77
CA ILE A 403 12.58 -4.82 12.53
C ILE A 403 12.89 -6.00 13.47
N ASP A 404 14.16 -6.43 13.49
CA ASP A 404 14.61 -7.47 14.42
C ASP A 404 14.74 -6.88 15.83
N ILE A 405 13.91 -7.37 16.74
CA ILE A 405 14.04 -7.15 18.17
C ILE A 405 14.56 -8.44 18.80
N HIS A 406 15.77 -8.37 19.35
CA HIS A 406 16.49 -9.56 19.83
C HIS A 406 15.69 -10.42 20.82
N GLY A 407 14.79 -9.80 21.60
CA GLY A 407 13.80 -10.47 22.45
C GLY A 407 14.36 -11.11 23.72
N GLY A 408 15.60 -11.61 23.69
CA GLY A 408 16.24 -12.28 24.82
C GLY A 408 15.52 -13.58 25.18
N ASN A 409 15.25 -13.77 26.47
CA ASN A 409 14.47 -14.90 26.96
C ASN A 409 13.39 -14.42 27.92
N TRP A 410 12.43 -15.30 28.25
CA TRP A 410 11.20 -14.93 28.97
C TRP A 410 11.41 -14.01 30.19
N ASN A 411 12.44 -14.23 31.02
CA ASN A 411 12.70 -13.46 32.24
C ASN A 411 13.63 -12.25 32.07
N ASN A 412 14.23 -12.09 30.88
CA ASN A 412 15.20 -11.05 30.56
C ASN A 412 15.01 -10.61 29.11
N PHE A 413 14.02 -9.74 28.91
CA PHE A 413 13.75 -9.11 27.62
C PHE A 413 14.95 -8.28 27.17
N ASN A 414 15.48 -8.62 26.00
CA ASN A 414 16.53 -7.85 25.35
C ASN A 414 15.88 -6.93 24.30
N ASN A 415 15.94 -5.62 24.56
CA ASN A 415 15.36 -4.60 23.69
C ASN A 415 16.36 -4.05 22.66
N ALA A 416 17.52 -4.70 22.46
CA ALA A 416 18.37 -4.40 21.31
C ALA A 416 17.55 -4.59 20.02
N ALA A 417 17.73 -3.66 19.07
CA ALA A 417 16.97 -3.60 17.83
C ALA A 417 17.92 -3.41 16.65
N THR A 418 17.70 -4.16 15.58
CA THR A 418 18.45 -4.07 14.33
C THR A 418 17.48 -3.73 13.21
N LEU A 419 17.57 -2.49 12.69
CA LEU A 419 16.90 -2.13 11.45
C LEU A 419 17.81 -2.52 10.29
N TYR A 420 17.41 -3.55 9.57
CA TYR A 420 18.02 -3.92 8.31
C TYR A 420 17.57 -3.01 7.16
N ASN A 421 18.34 -2.98 6.08
CA ASN A 421 18.04 -2.17 4.90
C ASN A 421 17.92 -3.02 3.63
N LEU A 422 16.76 -2.96 2.99
CA LEU A 422 16.47 -3.55 1.70
C LEU A 422 16.02 -2.44 0.74
N ASP A 423 16.41 -2.59 -0.52
CA ASP A 423 15.99 -1.70 -1.60
C ASP A 423 15.17 -2.49 -2.63
N LEU A 424 14.23 -1.80 -3.30
CA LEU A 424 13.38 -2.36 -4.34
C LEU A 424 13.64 -1.65 -5.67
N PHE A 425 13.92 -2.41 -6.72
CA PHE A 425 14.20 -1.90 -8.05
C PHE A 425 13.33 -2.56 -9.11
N LEU A 426 12.92 -1.79 -10.11
CA LEU A 426 12.34 -2.31 -11.34
C LEU A 426 13.30 -2.02 -12.50
N HIS A 427 13.71 -3.07 -13.21
CA HIS A 427 14.50 -2.97 -14.42
C HIS A 427 13.70 -3.45 -15.62
N ASP A 428 13.81 -2.76 -16.75
CA ASP A 428 13.50 -3.32 -18.06
C ASP A 428 14.69 -4.18 -18.49
N VAL A 429 14.43 -5.46 -18.72
CA VAL A 429 15.40 -6.49 -19.11
C VAL A 429 15.03 -7.11 -20.46
N THR A 430 14.28 -6.38 -21.29
CA THR A 430 13.93 -6.79 -22.66
C THR A 430 15.20 -7.03 -23.48
N ASP A 431 16.18 -6.14 -23.36
CA ASP A 431 17.57 -6.43 -23.71
C ASP A 431 18.32 -6.92 -22.46
N PRO A 432 18.54 -8.23 -22.29
CA PRO A 432 19.23 -8.78 -21.12
C PRO A 432 20.72 -8.37 -21.06
N LEU A 433 21.30 -7.86 -22.15
CA LEU A 433 22.68 -7.38 -22.17
C LEU A 433 22.81 -5.95 -21.64
N ASN A 434 21.74 -5.15 -21.74
CA ASN A 434 21.70 -3.76 -21.29
C ASN A 434 20.43 -3.47 -20.46
N PRO A 435 20.29 -4.04 -19.25
CA PRO A 435 19.16 -3.73 -18.38
C PRO A 435 19.05 -2.23 -18.08
N ARG A 436 17.87 -1.65 -18.27
CA ARG A 436 17.57 -0.24 -17.96
C ARG A 436 16.84 -0.15 -16.63
N LEU A 437 17.30 0.71 -15.73
CA LEU A 437 16.56 1.02 -14.50
C LEU A 437 15.32 1.85 -14.86
N VAL A 438 14.15 1.36 -14.46
CA VAL A 438 12.85 2.04 -14.69
C VAL A 438 12.44 2.81 -13.45
N ALA A 439 12.56 2.17 -12.27
CA ALA A 439 12.25 2.81 -11.01
C ALA A 439 12.96 2.16 -9.84
N SER A 440 13.11 2.91 -8.76
CA SER A 440 13.68 2.41 -7.51
C SER A 440 13.03 3.05 -6.30
N SER A 441 13.08 2.31 -5.20
CA SER A 441 12.72 2.73 -3.86
C SER A 441 13.84 2.22 -2.95
N ALA A 442 14.55 3.15 -2.31
CA ALA A 442 15.81 2.86 -1.59
C ALA A 442 15.95 3.79 -0.36
N GLY A 443 14.89 3.85 0.45
CA GLY A 443 14.88 4.55 1.72
C GLY A 443 15.73 3.82 2.75
N THR A 444 16.43 4.56 3.63
CA THR A 444 17.30 3.94 4.65
C THR A 444 16.69 3.93 6.05
N GLY A 445 15.55 4.60 6.22
CA GLY A 445 14.94 4.85 7.52
C GLY A 445 13.69 4.04 7.81
N ASP A 446 13.12 3.38 6.81
CA ASP A 446 11.85 2.65 6.88
C ASP A 446 12.07 1.13 6.77
N ASN A 447 11.03 0.35 7.07
CA ASN A 447 11.01 -1.10 6.90
C ASN A 447 10.08 -1.54 5.75
N THR A 448 9.88 -0.62 4.80
CA THR A 448 9.08 -0.86 3.61
C THR A 448 9.68 -0.10 2.43
N GLU A 449 9.59 -0.67 1.23
CA GLU A 449 9.93 -0.02 -0.04
C GLU A 449 8.80 -0.24 -1.03
N ASN A 450 8.47 0.76 -1.85
CA ASN A 450 7.24 0.73 -2.63
C ASN A 450 7.46 1.25 -4.05
N LEU A 451 6.86 0.57 -5.02
CA LEU A 451 6.82 1.02 -6.41
C LEU A 451 5.37 1.17 -6.86
N TRP A 452 5.11 2.25 -7.58
CA TRP A 452 3.87 2.49 -8.32
C TRP A 452 4.26 3.15 -9.63
N VAL A 453 4.26 2.37 -10.72
CA VAL A 453 4.89 2.78 -11.98
C VAL A 453 4.14 2.23 -13.19
N PRO A 454 4.09 3.01 -14.30
CA PRO A 454 3.58 2.51 -15.56
C PRO A 454 4.52 1.46 -16.16
N LEU A 455 3.92 0.53 -16.91
CA LEU A 455 4.60 -0.52 -17.65
C LEU A 455 4.28 -0.37 -19.15
N ALA A 456 5.30 -0.54 -19.96
CA ALA A 456 5.18 -0.53 -21.41
C ALA A 456 4.89 -1.96 -21.92
N PRO A 457 3.88 -2.15 -22.80
CA PRO A 457 3.47 -3.47 -23.26
C PRO A 457 4.58 -4.15 -24.07
N GLY A 458 4.68 -5.47 -23.94
CA GLY A 458 5.67 -6.30 -24.65
C GLY A 458 7.08 -6.27 -24.04
N ARG A 459 7.33 -5.41 -23.06
CA ARG A 459 8.60 -5.35 -22.33
C ARG A 459 8.69 -6.44 -21.27
N LYS A 460 9.89 -6.98 -21.09
CA LYS A 460 10.22 -7.90 -20.00
C LYS A 460 10.83 -7.11 -18.84
N TYR A 461 10.27 -7.28 -17.65
CA TYR A 461 10.75 -6.60 -16.45
C TYR A 461 11.36 -7.57 -15.45
N ARG A 462 12.25 -7.04 -14.61
CA ARG A 462 12.76 -7.66 -13.39
C ARG A 462 12.49 -6.75 -12.21
N LEU A 463 11.56 -7.15 -11.35
CA LEU A 463 11.40 -6.61 -10.01
C LEU A 463 12.46 -7.25 -9.11
N GLN A 464 13.24 -6.46 -8.40
CA GLN A 464 14.41 -6.94 -7.68
C GLN A 464 14.48 -6.36 -6.27
N VAL A 465 14.49 -7.25 -5.27
CA VAL A 465 14.84 -6.91 -3.88
C VAL A 465 16.36 -7.04 -3.74
N THR A 466 17.01 -6.06 -3.13
CA THR A 466 18.46 -6.07 -2.91
C THR A 466 18.78 -5.73 -1.47
N ARG A 467 19.63 -6.55 -0.81
CA ARG A 467 20.11 -6.20 0.52
C ARG A 467 21.20 -5.14 0.49
N GLN A 468 21.17 -4.22 1.46
CA GLN A 468 22.28 -3.32 1.74
C GLN A 468 23.03 -3.80 2.99
N GLY A 469 24.37 -3.87 2.88
CA GLY A 469 25.21 -4.37 3.96
C GLY A 469 24.91 -5.82 4.33
N ALA A 470 25.24 -6.23 5.56
CA ALA A 470 24.90 -7.57 6.05
C ALA A 470 23.41 -7.63 6.39
N PHE A 471 22.68 -8.48 5.69
CA PHE A 471 21.27 -8.77 5.92
C PHE A 471 21.14 -10.27 6.11
N SER A 472 20.40 -10.71 7.12
CA SER A 472 20.09 -12.11 7.36
C SER A 472 18.76 -12.11 8.11
N TRP A 473 17.70 -11.85 7.37
CA TRP A 473 16.36 -11.65 7.90
C TRP A 473 15.33 -12.11 6.87
N ASP A 474 14.06 -12.14 7.24
CA ASP A 474 12.97 -12.40 6.30
C ASP A 474 12.43 -11.11 5.68
N TYR A 475 11.72 -11.25 4.56
CA TYR A 475 10.92 -10.18 4.00
C TYR A 475 9.69 -10.75 3.31
N ALA A 476 8.71 -9.89 3.08
CA ALA A 476 7.59 -10.13 2.20
C ALA A 476 7.59 -9.11 1.05
N LEU A 477 7.40 -9.58 -0.18
CA LEU A 477 7.11 -8.73 -1.33
C LEU A 477 5.71 -9.06 -1.83
N ALA A 478 4.84 -8.06 -1.95
CA ALA A 478 3.54 -8.21 -2.58
C ALA A 478 3.44 -7.33 -3.82
N TRP A 479 2.76 -7.83 -4.85
CA TRP A 479 2.53 -7.06 -6.07
C TRP A 479 1.15 -7.29 -6.66
N ARG A 480 0.73 -6.30 -7.42
CA ARG A 480 -0.31 -6.45 -8.43
C ARG A 480 0.06 -5.67 -9.69
N MET A 481 -0.39 -6.20 -10.81
CA MET A 481 -0.36 -5.58 -12.11
C MET A 481 -1.78 -5.65 -12.65
N GLU A 482 -2.31 -4.54 -13.13
CA GLU A 482 -3.64 -4.50 -13.75
C GLU A 482 -3.73 -3.32 -14.72
N THR A 483 -4.82 -3.24 -15.48
CA THR A 483 -5.29 -1.99 -16.07
C THR A 483 -6.30 -1.40 -15.11
N PRO A 484 -5.96 -0.29 -14.45
CA PRO A 484 -6.89 0.43 -13.58
C PRO A 484 -8.11 0.91 -14.40
N PRO A 485 -9.23 1.24 -13.75
CA PRO A 485 -10.39 1.78 -14.44
C PRO A 485 -10.04 3.06 -15.22
N ASP A 486 -10.84 3.36 -16.25
CA ASP A 486 -10.83 4.60 -17.02
C ASP A 486 -12.19 5.29 -16.74
N SER A 487 -12.16 6.33 -15.91
CA SER A 487 -13.35 6.95 -15.33
C SER A 487 -14.05 7.93 -16.27
N ASP A 488 -13.35 8.57 -17.20
CA ASP A 488 -13.91 9.51 -18.16
C ASP A 488 -13.99 8.95 -19.60
N GLY A 489 -13.43 7.77 -19.83
CA GLY A 489 -13.60 6.97 -21.04
C GLY A 489 -12.79 7.48 -22.22
N ASP A 490 -11.66 8.14 -21.97
CA ASP A 490 -10.82 8.73 -23.01
C ASP A 490 -9.73 7.80 -23.56
N GLY A 491 -9.57 6.62 -22.95
CA GLY A 491 -8.58 5.62 -23.32
C GLY A 491 -7.29 5.66 -22.51
N MET A 492 -7.17 6.54 -21.52
CA MET A 492 -6.12 6.58 -20.51
C MET A 492 -6.67 6.06 -19.17
N PRO A 493 -6.01 5.10 -18.50
CA PRO A 493 -6.45 4.64 -17.18
C PRO A 493 -6.17 5.66 -16.08
N ASP A 494 -7.08 5.72 -15.11
CA ASP A 494 -7.07 6.65 -13.98
C ASP A 494 -5.70 6.76 -13.29
N ASP A 495 -5.09 5.62 -12.95
CA ASP A 495 -3.81 5.59 -12.23
C ASP A 495 -2.64 6.05 -13.13
N TRP A 496 -2.70 5.81 -14.43
CA TRP A 496 -1.68 6.28 -15.38
C TRP A 496 -1.77 7.81 -15.51
N GLU A 497 -2.98 8.34 -15.62
CA GLU A 497 -3.21 9.78 -15.64
C GLU A 497 -2.73 10.45 -14.36
N VAL A 498 -3.12 9.92 -13.20
CA VAL A 498 -2.68 10.46 -11.90
C VAL A 498 -1.17 10.38 -11.75
N TYR A 499 -0.51 9.32 -12.23
CA TYR A 499 0.94 9.20 -12.21
C TYR A 499 1.61 10.35 -12.98
N TYR A 500 1.07 10.68 -14.15
CA TYR A 500 1.51 11.81 -14.96
C TYR A 500 0.86 13.15 -14.56
N GLY A 501 0.10 13.22 -13.48
CA GLY A 501 -0.54 14.45 -13.01
C GLY A 501 -1.59 15.03 -13.97
N PHE A 502 -2.15 14.18 -14.83
CA PHE A 502 -3.36 14.42 -15.61
C PHE A 502 -4.61 14.18 -14.74
N SER A 503 -5.79 14.47 -15.29
CA SER A 503 -7.05 14.43 -14.58
C SER A 503 -7.94 13.34 -15.14
N HIS A 504 -8.07 12.25 -14.39
CA HIS A 504 -8.95 11.10 -14.65
C HIS A 504 -10.48 11.37 -14.74
N LEU A 505 -10.88 12.64 -14.71
CA LEU A 505 -12.26 13.09 -14.87
C LEU A 505 -12.38 14.12 -16.01
N ASP A 506 -11.29 14.41 -16.72
CA ASP A 506 -11.24 15.39 -17.79
C ASP A 506 -10.72 14.72 -19.09
N PRO A 507 -11.63 14.21 -19.95
CA PRO A 507 -11.24 13.51 -21.17
C PRO A 507 -10.59 14.43 -22.22
N GLY A 508 -10.47 15.73 -21.90
CA GLY A 508 -9.82 16.72 -22.74
C GLY A 508 -8.30 16.68 -22.68
N ASP A 509 -7.70 16.07 -21.64
CA ASP A 509 -6.25 15.96 -21.54
C ASP A 509 -5.68 14.83 -22.43
N ALA A 510 -6.47 13.79 -22.75
CA ALA A 510 -6.13 12.75 -23.73
C ALA A 510 -5.61 13.28 -25.07
N VAL A 511 -6.17 14.39 -25.55
CA VAL A 511 -5.84 15.00 -26.86
C VAL A 511 -4.74 16.06 -26.79
N LEU A 512 -4.22 16.34 -25.60
CA LEU A 512 -3.08 17.24 -25.44
C LEU A 512 -1.78 16.52 -25.76
N ASP A 513 -0.78 17.28 -26.19
CA ASP A 513 0.58 16.86 -26.46
C ASP A 513 1.46 17.55 -25.41
N ALA A 514 1.76 16.85 -24.33
CA ALA A 514 2.28 17.46 -23.10
C ALA A 514 3.77 17.82 -23.19
N ASP A 515 4.55 17.12 -24.01
CA ASP A 515 5.96 17.41 -24.29
C ASP A 515 6.19 18.13 -25.64
N GLY A 516 5.19 18.15 -26.53
CA GLY A 516 5.18 18.92 -27.77
C GLY A 516 5.88 18.23 -28.94
N GLU A 517 6.05 16.92 -28.89
CA GLU A 517 6.82 16.18 -29.89
C GLU A 517 5.96 15.65 -31.06
N GLY A 518 4.63 15.59 -30.88
CA GLY A 518 3.67 15.31 -31.95
C GLY A 518 2.74 14.12 -31.69
N LEU A 519 2.88 13.44 -30.56
CA LEU A 519 1.93 12.45 -30.05
C LEU A 519 1.05 13.05 -28.95
N THR A 520 -0.25 12.71 -28.97
CA THR A 520 -1.16 13.07 -27.87
C THR A 520 -0.93 12.16 -26.67
N ASN A 521 -1.30 12.57 -25.45
CA ASN A 521 -1.21 11.76 -24.23
C ASN A 521 -1.86 10.37 -24.38
N ALA A 522 -3.01 10.27 -25.07
CA ALA A 522 -3.64 8.98 -25.34
C ALA A 522 -2.84 8.09 -26.32
N GLN A 523 -2.12 8.70 -27.27
CA GLN A 523 -1.21 7.99 -28.16
C GLN A 523 0.05 7.54 -27.41
N GLU A 524 0.60 8.40 -26.57
CA GLU A 524 1.71 8.08 -25.66
C GLU A 524 1.37 6.87 -24.78
N TYR A 525 0.18 6.90 -24.17
CA TYR A 525 -0.35 5.74 -23.47
C TYR A 525 -0.39 4.52 -24.40
N ALA A 526 -0.98 4.61 -25.59
CA ALA A 526 -1.10 3.46 -26.50
C ALA A 526 0.25 2.87 -26.97
N TYR A 527 1.28 3.71 -27.14
CA TYR A 527 2.64 3.27 -27.51
C TYR A 527 3.47 2.84 -26.31
N GLY A 528 3.08 3.23 -25.10
CA GLY A 528 3.80 2.90 -23.85
C GLY A 528 4.99 3.81 -23.59
N THR A 529 5.02 4.98 -24.24
CA THR A 529 5.99 6.07 -24.07
C THR A 529 5.57 6.99 -22.91
N ASP A 530 6.48 7.88 -22.51
CA ASP A 530 6.28 8.83 -21.42
C ASP A 530 5.75 10.16 -21.98
N PRO A 531 4.50 10.57 -21.67
CA PRO A 531 3.88 11.76 -22.22
C PRO A 531 4.56 13.08 -21.79
N LYS A 532 5.59 13.01 -20.93
CA LYS A 532 6.38 14.16 -20.49
C LYS A 532 7.84 14.08 -20.92
N ASP A 533 8.23 13.08 -21.69
CA ASP A 533 9.57 12.90 -22.20
C ASP A 533 9.53 12.63 -23.71
N SER A 534 10.00 13.59 -24.49
CA SER A 534 9.92 13.53 -25.95
C SER A 534 10.73 12.39 -26.60
N ASP A 535 11.61 11.72 -25.83
CA ASP A 535 12.51 10.64 -26.28
C ASP A 535 12.60 9.59 -25.15
N SER A 536 11.58 8.71 -25.08
CA SER A 536 11.34 7.78 -23.98
C SER A 536 12.45 6.74 -23.77
N ASP A 537 13.21 6.45 -24.82
CA ASP A 537 14.27 5.45 -24.81
C ASP A 537 15.70 6.05 -24.87
N ASN A 538 15.77 7.37 -25.03
CA ASN A 538 16.97 8.22 -24.98
C ASN A 538 18.00 7.87 -26.06
N ASP A 539 17.55 7.50 -27.26
CA ASP A 539 18.41 7.19 -28.40
C ASP A 539 18.73 8.42 -29.30
N GLY A 540 18.04 9.54 -29.05
CA GLY A 540 18.19 10.82 -29.74
C GLY A 540 17.16 11.10 -30.83
N TYR A 541 16.15 10.23 -31.03
CA TYR A 541 14.97 10.49 -31.87
C TYR A 541 13.74 10.70 -30.99
N THR A 542 12.79 11.54 -31.43
CA THR A 542 11.56 11.73 -30.64
C THR A 542 10.57 10.61 -30.89
N ASP A 543 9.78 10.29 -29.89
CA ASP A 543 8.84 9.15 -29.92
C ASP A 543 7.88 9.21 -31.13
N GLY A 544 7.33 10.38 -31.44
CA GLY A 544 6.48 10.66 -32.59
C GLY A 544 7.21 10.67 -33.92
N PHE A 545 8.48 11.08 -33.95
CA PHE A 545 9.29 10.91 -35.17
C PHE A 545 9.54 9.43 -35.46
N GLU A 546 9.79 8.64 -34.42
CA GLU A 546 9.97 7.21 -34.52
C GLU A 546 8.71 6.48 -34.98
N VAL A 547 7.58 6.73 -34.30
CA VAL A 547 6.28 6.19 -34.67
C VAL A 547 5.92 6.56 -36.11
N SER A 548 6.12 7.81 -36.52
CA SER A 548 5.82 8.25 -37.89
C SER A 548 6.78 7.69 -38.94
N SER A 549 8.00 7.33 -38.54
CA SER A 549 9.02 6.68 -39.38
C SER A 549 8.93 5.15 -39.38
N GLY A 550 8.07 4.58 -38.54
CA GLY A 550 7.87 3.14 -38.39
C GLY A 550 8.98 2.43 -37.61
N SER A 551 9.74 3.17 -36.79
CA SER A 551 10.64 2.61 -35.78
C SER A 551 9.92 2.45 -34.43
N ASN A 552 10.62 2.04 -33.38
CA ASN A 552 10.02 1.66 -32.10
C ASN A 552 10.50 2.64 -31.03
N PRO A 553 9.63 3.53 -30.49
CA PRO A 553 10.00 4.60 -29.55
C PRO A 553 10.41 4.13 -28.14
N LEU A 554 10.52 2.82 -27.99
CA LEU A 554 10.92 2.13 -26.78
C LEU A 554 12.19 1.30 -27.05
N ASP A 555 12.56 1.16 -28.31
CA ASP A 555 13.71 0.47 -28.87
C ASP A 555 14.99 1.28 -29.10
N PRO A 556 15.96 1.50 -28.18
CA PRO A 556 17.13 2.32 -28.51
C PRO A 556 17.99 1.78 -29.67
N GLY A 557 17.83 0.50 -30.02
CA GLY A 557 18.44 -0.14 -31.20
C GLY A 557 17.60 -0.03 -32.48
N SER A 558 16.35 0.36 -32.37
CA SER A 558 15.37 0.50 -33.44
C SER A 558 15.26 1.96 -33.88
N VAL A 559 16.27 2.45 -34.60
CA VAL A 559 16.29 3.84 -35.09
C VAL A 559 15.55 4.04 -36.42
N PRO A 560 14.99 5.23 -36.69
CA PRO A 560 14.48 5.63 -37.99
C PRO A 560 15.53 5.43 -39.11
N GLN A 561 15.12 4.83 -40.22
CA GLN A 561 16.00 4.69 -41.39
C GLN A 561 16.21 6.06 -42.04
N VAL A 562 17.27 6.76 -41.64
CA VAL A 562 17.71 7.98 -42.33
C VAL A 562 17.99 7.60 -43.78
N VAL A 563 17.13 8.06 -44.69
CA VAL A 563 17.42 7.99 -46.12
C VAL A 563 18.66 8.85 -46.31
N SER A 564 19.82 8.20 -46.37
CA SER A 564 21.05 8.88 -46.74
C SER A 564 20.81 9.43 -48.15
N VAL A 565 20.46 10.71 -48.24
CA VAL A 565 20.54 11.41 -49.51
C VAL A 565 22.02 11.32 -49.85
N PRO A 566 22.43 10.58 -50.90
CA PRO A 566 23.83 10.45 -51.23
C PRO A 566 24.36 11.88 -51.34
N ALA A 567 25.45 12.17 -50.61
CA ALA A 567 26.09 13.47 -50.62
C ALA A 567 26.12 13.96 -52.07
N LEU A 568 25.50 15.12 -52.35
CA LEU A 568 25.50 15.71 -53.68
C LEU A 568 26.96 15.68 -54.15
N GLY A 569 27.25 14.85 -55.14
CA GLY A 569 28.58 14.83 -55.74
C GLY A 569 28.94 16.24 -56.22
N PRO A 570 30.21 16.53 -56.52
CA PRO A 570 30.63 17.86 -56.93
C PRO A 570 29.75 18.49 -58.03
N ALA A 571 29.14 17.69 -58.91
CA ALA A 571 28.15 18.14 -59.91
C ALA A 571 26.81 18.62 -59.30
N GLY A 572 26.32 17.96 -58.25
CA GLY A 572 25.10 18.34 -57.53
C GLY A 572 25.29 19.60 -56.68
N LEU A 573 26.46 19.75 -56.04
CA LEU A 573 26.86 20.99 -55.37
C LEU A 573 26.97 22.16 -56.36
N PHE A 574 27.48 21.90 -57.58
CA PHE A 574 27.56 22.91 -58.64
C PHE A 574 26.18 23.34 -59.15
N LEU A 575 25.23 22.41 -59.29
CA LEU A 575 23.85 22.73 -59.68
C LEU A 575 23.11 23.55 -58.60
N CYS A 576 23.28 23.21 -57.32
CA CYS A 576 22.72 24.00 -56.21
C CYS A 576 23.32 25.41 -56.17
N PHE A 577 24.64 25.54 -56.41
CA PHE A 577 25.31 26.85 -56.47
C PHE A 577 24.84 27.69 -57.68
N LEU A 578 24.61 27.06 -58.84
CA LEU A 578 24.03 27.70 -60.02
C LEU A 578 22.58 28.15 -59.79
N PHE A 579 21.77 27.35 -59.10
CA PHE A 579 20.41 27.71 -58.72
C PHE A 579 20.37 28.90 -57.75
N LEU A 580 21.24 28.90 -56.73
CA LEU A 580 21.38 30.02 -55.79
C LEU A 580 21.87 31.31 -56.47
N LEU A 581 22.82 31.21 -57.41
CA LEU A 581 23.28 32.34 -58.23
C LEU A 581 22.18 32.87 -59.17
N ALA A 582 21.39 31.99 -59.79
CA ALA A 582 20.27 32.38 -60.64
C ALA A 582 19.14 33.06 -59.83
N PHE A 583 18.91 32.63 -58.59
CA PHE A 583 17.93 33.25 -57.69
C PHE A 583 18.40 34.63 -57.19
N ALA A 584 19.69 34.76 -56.84
CA ALA A 584 20.30 36.04 -56.47
C ALA A 584 20.31 37.05 -57.63
N ALA A 585 20.55 36.59 -58.87
CA ALA A 585 20.49 37.43 -60.06
C ALA A 585 19.07 37.95 -60.36
N ARG A 586 18.03 37.15 -60.11
CA ARG A 586 16.62 37.58 -60.25
C ARG A 586 16.20 38.62 -59.21
N PHE A 587 16.75 38.58 -58.00
CA PHE A 587 16.49 39.59 -56.97
C PHE A 587 17.23 40.92 -57.22
N SER A 588 18.44 40.85 -57.78
CA SER A 588 19.21 42.04 -58.15
C SER A 588 18.57 42.80 -59.33
N ALA A 589 18.00 42.07 -60.31
CA ALA A 589 17.32 42.67 -61.46
C ALA A 589 15.99 43.37 -61.11
N LYS A 590 15.28 42.95 -60.05
CA LYS A 590 14.03 43.61 -59.61
C LYS A 590 14.25 44.88 -58.79
N LYS A 591 15.43 45.11 -58.20
CA LYS A 591 15.72 46.33 -57.42
C LYS A 591 16.07 47.57 -58.27
N ASN A 592 16.39 47.38 -59.56
CA ASN A 592 16.79 48.48 -60.46
C ASN A 592 15.69 48.96 -61.43
N ALA A 593 14.45 48.45 -61.33
CA ALA A 593 13.36 48.79 -62.25
C ALA A 593 12.21 49.62 -61.64
N SER A 594 12.40 50.24 -60.48
CA SER A 594 11.40 51.15 -59.88
C SER A 594 12.04 52.38 -59.24
N ARG A 595 12.46 53.33 -60.07
CA ARG A 595 12.54 54.76 -59.75
C ARG A 595 12.19 55.58 -60.99
N PRO A 596 10.98 56.16 -61.09
CA PRO A 596 10.83 57.50 -61.67
C PRO A 596 11.38 58.56 -60.71
#